data_AF-A0A4Q1Q352-F1
#
_entry.id   AF-A0A4Q1Q352-F1
#
_cell.length_a   1.000
_cell.length_b   1.000
_cell.length_c   1.000
_cell.angle_alpha   90.00
_cell.angle_beta   90.00
_cell.angle_gamma   90.00
#
_symmetry.space_group_name_H-M   'P 1'
#
loop_
_entity.id
_entity.type
_entity.pdbx_description
1 polymer ?
#
loop_
_entity_poly.entity_id
_entity_poly.type
_entity_poly.pdbx_seq_one_letter_code
_entity_poly.pdbx_strand_id
1 'polypeptide(L)'
;MREVSDKPLLIGEVYVDYTLPKIGGDQKVRLGGLVHAARGLWAADIAYAVAAICPAYLRTETENYLKSHGCTEVIWLGAVFDAPNVMIIGDPTETSDQGYDDLMRQVKRIVFEDVDSTLDRFRQVVIFPGKFELGYLAKVLHLDATVFLDIAYDVGSLAELNCFVGRIHGLFISTSSGLFLNNWSSDITGLIEGSRSLGASHLILKENRGGSRLFDLKNSKVIELPASLSSTVNSVGVGDAYTAVASALVPTLGWHEAIVRGVQVATAYTQTTFPDDLKLDVTRQFNLDDATFMNLGGCRLPWHERPKYKIYMAGPDFTYINKPEFDSALDSLNYHNFNVRRPVKENGELKRDAALSELLSVYSSDYQLLVECDLLFAVPLERDPGTLVEVGLAIAMGIPVITFDPRHENQNTMVIGGSAAYSDSLDECINAVFSQISNMRAETS
;
A
#
# COMPACT_ATOMS: atom_id res chain seq x y z
N MET A 1 -36.82 -10.01 -20.64
CA MET A 1 -35.43 -10.39 -20.30
C MET A 1 -34.66 -9.09 -20.17
N ARG A 2 -34.11 -8.74 -19.01
CA ARG A 2 -33.30 -7.52 -18.87
C ARG A 2 -31.99 -7.74 -19.65
N GLU A 3 -31.51 -6.72 -20.36
CA GLU A 3 -30.28 -6.78 -21.14
C GLU A 3 -29.09 -6.99 -20.19
N VAL A 4 -28.36 -8.09 -20.37
CA VAL A 4 -27.17 -8.41 -19.58
C VAL A 4 -26.07 -7.40 -19.93
N SER A 5 -25.41 -6.85 -18.91
CA SER A 5 -24.28 -5.94 -19.11
C SER A 5 -22.97 -6.69 -18.96
N ASP A 6 -22.12 -6.60 -19.99
CA ASP A 6 -20.77 -7.16 -20.01
C ASP A 6 -19.74 -6.25 -19.32
N LYS A 7 -20.14 -5.04 -18.91
CA LYS A 7 -19.26 -4.07 -18.24
C LYS A 7 -19.08 -4.43 -16.76
N PRO A 8 -17.88 -4.22 -16.19
CA PRO A 8 -17.68 -4.33 -14.74
C PRO A 8 -18.52 -3.29 -14.00
N LEU A 9 -19.19 -3.74 -12.93
CA LEU A 9 -19.87 -2.88 -11.96
C LEU A 9 -18.97 -2.64 -10.76
N LEU A 10 -18.64 -1.37 -10.49
CA LEU A 10 -17.98 -0.95 -9.25
C LEU A 10 -19.03 -0.64 -8.18
N ILE A 11 -18.85 -1.17 -6.97
CA ILE A 11 -19.72 -0.90 -5.83
C ILE A 11 -18.90 -0.37 -4.67
N GLY A 12 -19.33 0.75 -4.08
CA GLY A 12 -18.68 1.32 -2.90
C GLY A 12 -19.24 2.67 -2.50
N GLU A 13 -18.60 3.27 -1.51
CA GLU A 13 -18.89 4.63 -1.05
C GLU A 13 -18.06 5.67 -1.80
N VAL A 14 -18.63 6.87 -1.94
CA VAL A 14 -17.90 8.04 -2.43
C VAL A 14 -17.55 8.94 -1.26
N TYR A 15 -16.29 9.38 -1.24
CA TYR A 15 -15.73 10.27 -0.23
C TYR A 15 -15.19 11.55 -0.88
N VAL A 16 -15.04 12.59 -0.07
CA VAL A 16 -14.12 13.69 -0.36
C VAL A 16 -12.82 13.40 0.40
N ASP A 17 -11.74 13.20 -0.34
CA ASP A 17 -10.39 13.13 0.22
C ASP A 17 -9.91 14.54 0.51
N TYR A 18 -9.50 14.77 1.76
CA TYR A 18 -8.86 15.99 2.21
C TYR A 18 -7.45 15.67 2.72
N THR A 19 -6.43 15.97 1.92
CA THR A 19 -5.03 15.78 2.33
C THR A 19 -4.55 16.99 3.12
N LEU A 20 -4.07 16.75 4.35
CA LEU A 20 -3.51 17.79 5.20
C LEU A 20 -2.28 18.42 4.52
N PRO A 21 -2.14 19.76 4.56
CA PRO A 21 -0.97 20.40 3.97
C PRO A 21 0.29 20.01 4.76
N LYS A 22 1.34 19.60 4.05
CA LYS A 22 2.70 19.59 4.62
C LYS A 22 3.19 21.05 4.72
N ILE A 23 4.19 21.31 5.57
CA ILE A 23 4.75 22.67 5.74
C ILE A 23 5.17 23.21 4.35
N GLY A 24 4.53 24.30 3.91
CA GLY A 24 4.81 24.93 2.61
C GLY A 24 4.10 24.30 1.40
N GLY A 25 3.23 23.31 1.58
CA GLY A 25 2.47 22.66 0.51
C GLY A 25 1.02 23.14 0.40
N ASP A 26 0.41 22.92 -0.78
CA ASP A 26 -0.99 23.22 -1.04
C ASP A 26 -1.93 22.19 -0.41
N GLN A 27 -3.13 22.64 -0.05
CA GLN A 27 -4.22 21.76 0.35
C GLN A 27 -4.77 21.04 -0.89
N LYS A 28 -5.05 19.74 -0.75
CA LYS A 28 -5.59 18.93 -1.83
C LYS A 28 -6.94 18.34 -1.45
N VAL A 29 -7.94 18.66 -2.26
CA VAL A 29 -9.32 18.18 -2.11
C VAL A 29 -9.76 17.50 -3.39
N ARG A 30 -10.30 16.28 -3.32
CA ARG A 30 -10.80 15.56 -4.49
C ARG A 30 -11.85 14.53 -4.10
N LEU A 31 -12.56 13.99 -5.09
CA LEU A 31 -13.36 12.78 -4.88
C LEU A 31 -12.44 11.57 -4.65
N GLY A 32 -12.75 10.77 -3.64
CA GLY A 32 -12.07 9.53 -3.26
C GLY A 32 -13.04 8.38 -3.05
N GLY A 33 -12.63 7.38 -2.29
CA GLY A 33 -13.36 6.11 -2.15
C GLY A 33 -13.42 5.36 -3.49
N LEU A 34 -14.60 4.87 -3.90
CA LEU A 34 -14.76 4.10 -5.15
C LEU A 34 -14.27 4.86 -6.40
N VAL A 35 -14.19 6.19 -6.34
CA VAL A 35 -13.72 7.04 -7.45
C VAL A 35 -12.26 6.75 -7.80
N HIS A 36 -11.44 6.22 -6.89
CA HIS A 36 -10.09 5.77 -7.21
C HIS A 36 -10.08 4.59 -8.20
N ALA A 37 -10.91 3.59 -7.93
CA ALA A 37 -11.13 2.46 -8.84
C ALA A 37 -11.65 2.92 -10.21
N ALA A 38 -12.60 3.86 -10.21
CA ALA A 38 -13.16 4.43 -11.42
C ALA A 38 -12.10 5.13 -12.30
N ARG A 39 -11.20 5.93 -11.68
CA ARG A 39 -10.06 6.55 -12.38
C ARG A 39 -9.13 5.52 -13.00
N GLY A 40 -8.85 4.42 -12.29
CA GLY A 40 -8.02 3.33 -12.80
C GLY A 40 -8.61 2.71 -14.08
N LEU A 41 -9.91 2.39 -14.07
CA LEU A 41 -10.59 1.84 -15.25
C LEU A 41 -10.59 2.83 -16.43
N TRP A 42 -10.88 4.10 -16.17
CA TRP A 42 -10.87 5.13 -17.21
C TRP A 42 -9.49 5.35 -17.84
N ALA A 43 -8.45 5.37 -17.01
CA ALA A 43 -7.07 5.49 -17.47
C ALA A 43 -6.63 4.28 -18.31
N ALA A 44 -7.19 3.10 -18.02
CA ALA A 44 -7.00 1.87 -18.76
C ALA A 44 -7.92 1.71 -19.99
N ASP A 45 -8.71 2.74 -20.35
CA ASP A 45 -9.72 2.70 -21.43
C ASP A 45 -10.77 1.57 -21.28
N ILE A 46 -11.10 1.21 -20.03
CA ILE A 46 -12.12 0.21 -19.72
C ILE A 46 -13.43 0.92 -19.38
N ALA A 47 -14.47 0.68 -20.17
CA ALA A 47 -15.81 1.19 -19.88
C ALA A 47 -16.43 0.45 -18.67
N TYR A 48 -17.06 1.18 -17.76
CA TYR A 48 -17.58 0.63 -16.50
C TYR A 48 -18.93 1.23 -16.11
N ALA A 49 -19.57 0.61 -15.13
CA ALA A 49 -20.74 1.15 -14.42
C ALA A 49 -20.43 1.27 -12.92
N VAL A 50 -21.18 2.11 -12.22
CA VAL A 50 -21.02 2.35 -10.79
C VAL A 50 -22.35 2.17 -10.07
N ALA A 51 -22.35 1.46 -8.94
CA ALA A 51 -23.39 1.53 -7.92
C ALA A 51 -22.81 2.18 -6.66
N ALA A 52 -23.14 3.46 -6.43
CA ALA A 52 -22.52 4.29 -5.41
C ALA A 52 -23.43 4.55 -4.20
N ILE A 53 -22.83 4.57 -3.02
CA ILE A 53 -23.43 5.15 -1.81
C ILE A 53 -22.78 6.51 -1.56
N CYS A 54 -23.59 7.56 -1.50
CA CYS A 54 -23.09 8.93 -1.52
C CYS A 54 -24.05 9.89 -0.79
N PRO A 55 -23.55 10.85 0.03
CA PRO A 55 -24.37 11.94 0.55
C PRO A 55 -25.06 12.71 -0.58
N ALA A 56 -26.30 13.14 -0.36
CA ALA A 56 -27.10 13.82 -1.39
C ALA A 56 -26.40 15.05 -2.01
N TYR A 57 -25.63 15.79 -1.21
CA TYR A 57 -24.95 17.00 -1.65
C TYR A 57 -23.76 16.73 -2.59
N LEU A 58 -23.21 15.51 -2.63
CA LEU A 58 -22.09 15.12 -3.49
C LEU A 58 -22.53 14.46 -4.80
N ARG A 59 -23.80 14.08 -4.94
CA ARG A 59 -24.27 13.24 -6.06
C ARG A 59 -24.06 13.87 -7.42
N THR A 60 -24.46 15.13 -7.60
CA THR A 60 -24.33 15.82 -8.89
C THR A 60 -22.88 15.92 -9.34
N GLU A 61 -21.98 16.31 -8.44
CA GLU A 61 -20.56 16.43 -8.74
C GLU A 61 -19.95 15.06 -9.07
N THR A 62 -20.29 14.04 -8.26
CA THR A 62 -19.86 12.66 -8.47
C THR A 62 -20.32 12.12 -9.81
N GLU A 63 -21.58 12.34 -10.20
CA GLU A 63 -22.12 11.85 -11.46
C GLU A 63 -21.45 12.54 -12.67
N ASN A 64 -21.27 13.86 -12.60
CA ASN A 64 -20.56 14.62 -13.64
C ASN A 64 -19.11 14.14 -13.79
N TYR A 65 -18.43 13.94 -12.67
CA TYR A 65 -17.05 13.44 -12.65
C TYR A 65 -16.97 12.03 -13.24
N LEU A 66 -17.81 11.10 -12.78
CA LEU A 66 -17.79 9.72 -13.28
C LEU A 66 -18.11 9.65 -14.78
N LYS A 67 -19.13 10.38 -15.26
CA LYS A 67 -19.50 10.40 -16.69
C LYS A 67 -18.41 11.00 -17.58
N SER A 68 -17.75 12.07 -17.12
CA SER A 68 -16.59 12.63 -17.85
C SER A 68 -15.40 11.66 -17.90
N HIS A 69 -15.34 10.72 -16.96
CA HIS A 69 -14.32 9.67 -16.89
C HIS A 69 -14.85 8.30 -17.37
N GLY A 70 -15.70 8.26 -18.40
CA GLY A 70 -16.04 7.01 -19.09
C GLY A 70 -16.98 6.07 -18.34
N CYS A 71 -17.54 6.50 -17.20
CA CYS A 71 -18.63 5.78 -16.56
C CYS A 71 -19.87 5.80 -17.44
N THR A 72 -20.34 4.62 -17.81
CA THR A 72 -21.49 4.48 -18.72
C THR A 72 -22.83 4.60 -18.02
N GLU A 73 -22.84 4.39 -16.70
CA GLU A 73 -24.04 4.45 -15.88
C GLU A 73 -23.68 4.60 -14.40
N VAL A 74 -24.40 5.49 -13.72
CA VAL A 74 -24.32 5.68 -12.27
C VAL A 74 -25.65 5.29 -11.64
N ILE A 75 -25.61 4.34 -10.72
CA ILE A 75 -26.73 3.81 -9.95
C ILE A 75 -26.54 4.26 -8.50
N TRP A 76 -27.53 4.95 -7.95
CA TRP A 76 -27.48 5.36 -6.54
C TRP A 76 -27.99 4.23 -5.67
N LEU A 77 -27.06 3.50 -5.06
CA LEU A 77 -27.35 2.37 -4.18
C LEU A 77 -27.89 2.82 -2.82
N GLY A 78 -27.47 3.99 -2.36
CA GLY A 78 -27.90 4.53 -1.07
C GLY A 78 -27.49 5.97 -0.84
N ALA A 79 -28.04 6.55 0.21
CA ALA A 79 -27.69 7.86 0.71
C ALA A 79 -26.98 7.73 2.06
N VAL A 80 -25.99 8.59 2.28
CA VAL A 80 -25.37 8.75 3.59
C VAL A 80 -25.99 9.95 4.31
N PHE A 81 -26.30 9.76 5.59
CA PHE A 81 -26.82 10.76 6.50
C PHE A 81 -25.88 10.95 7.68
N ASP A 82 -26.00 12.12 8.31
CA ASP A 82 -25.40 12.47 9.61
C ASP A 82 -23.85 12.54 9.61
N ALA A 83 -23.19 12.15 8.52
CA ALA A 83 -21.76 12.32 8.29
C ALA A 83 -21.48 12.98 6.92
N PRO A 84 -20.39 13.74 6.79
CA PRO A 84 -20.05 14.43 5.56
C PRO A 84 -19.38 13.51 4.51
N ASN A 85 -18.91 12.31 4.87
CA ASN A 85 -18.06 11.47 4.01
C ASN A 85 -16.80 12.21 3.54
N VAL A 86 -16.06 12.76 4.51
CA VAL A 86 -14.75 13.36 4.29
C VAL A 86 -13.71 12.45 4.92
N MET A 87 -12.74 12.01 4.11
CA MET A 87 -11.58 11.26 4.57
C MET A 87 -10.42 12.23 4.74
N ILE A 88 -9.97 12.45 5.97
CA ILE A 88 -8.76 13.23 6.24
C ILE A 88 -7.56 12.31 6.04
N ILE A 89 -6.54 12.81 5.34
CA ILE A 89 -5.33 12.07 5.02
C ILE A 89 -4.14 12.86 5.58
N GLY A 90 -3.37 12.25 6.48
CA GLY A 90 -2.16 12.83 7.05
C GLY A 90 -0.98 12.80 6.08
N ASP A 91 -0.58 11.61 5.64
CA ASP A 91 0.56 11.43 4.74
C ASP A 91 0.20 10.66 3.45
N PRO A 92 0.22 11.31 2.27
CA PRO A 92 -0.13 10.67 1.02
C PRO A 92 0.98 9.80 0.42
N THR A 93 2.18 9.70 1.00
CA THR A 93 3.31 8.96 0.39
C THR A 93 3.55 7.55 0.95
N GLU A 94 2.76 7.13 1.96
CA GLU A 94 2.88 5.82 2.63
C GLU A 94 4.30 5.53 3.13
N THR A 95 5.05 6.56 3.54
CA THR A 95 6.31 6.40 4.28
C THR A 95 6.08 5.84 5.67
N SER A 96 4.90 6.08 6.24
CA SER A 96 4.40 5.53 7.50
C SER A 96 2.89 5.30 7.39
N ASP A 97 2.21 5.05 8.53
CA ASP A 97 0.75 5.16 8.60
C ASP A 97 0.30 6.49 8.00
N GLN A 98 -0.67 6.42 7.08
CA GLN A 98 -1.16 7.58 6.32
C GLN A 98 -2.09 8.47 7.13
N GLY A 99 -2.50 8.03 8.33
CA GLY A 99 -3.34 8.78 9.25
C GLY A 99 -4.75 9.03 8.72
N TYR A 100 -5.36 8.02 8.08
CA TYR A 100 -6.73 8.12 7.58
C TYR A 100 -7.72 8.36 8.73
N ASP A 101 -8.54 9.41 8.62
CA ASP A 101 -9.62 9.68 9.56
C ASP A 101 -10.93 9.99 8.83
N ASP A 102 -11.90 9.07 8.95
CA ASP A 102 -13.28 9.27 8.47
C ASP A 102 -14.00 10.23 9.44
N LEU A 103 -14.26 11.44 8.94
CA LEU A 103 -14.83 12.52 9.73
C LEU A 103 -16.27 12.19 10.14
N MET A 104 -16.58 12.33 11.43
CA MET A 104 -17.88 12.01 12.02
C MET A 104 -18.35 10.55 11.79
N ARG A 105 -17.40 9.62 11.59
CA ARG A 105 -17.67 8.20 11.31
C ARG A 105 -18.59 7.47 12.28
N GLN A 106 -18.72 7.97 13.52
CA GLN A 106 -19.52 7.35 14.59
C GLN A 106 -21.02 7.60 14.45
N VAL A 107 -21.40 8.69 13.78
CA VAL A 107 -22.82 9.06 13.57
C VAL A 107 -23.29 8.74 12.15
N LYS A 108 -22.38 8.28 11.27
CA LYS A 108 -22.68 7.91 9.88
C LYS A 108 -23.79 6.87 9.82
N ARG A 109 -24.81 7.14 9.02
CA ARG A 109 -25.92 6.22 8.75
C ARG A 109 -26.16 6.10 7.26
N ILE A 110 -26.31 4.86 6.79
CA ILE A 110 -26.57 4.55 5.39
C ILE A 110 -28.02 4.09 5.25
N VAL A 111 -28.72 4.65 4.26
CA VAL A 111 -30.06 4.20 3.87
C VAL A 111 -29.98 3.77 2.42
N PHE A 112 -30.22 2.48 2.16
CA PHE A 112 -30.30 1.95 0.81
C PHE A 112 -31.49 2.54 0.08
N GLU A 113 -31.30 2.84 -1.20
CA GLU A 113 -32.39 3.14 -2.12
C GLU A 113 -32.97 1.85 -2.66
N ASP A 114 -34.22 1.92 -3.11
CA ASP A 114 -34.80 0.80 -3.84
C ASP A 114 -34.22 0.76 -5.25
N VAL A 115 -33.13 0.01 -5.40
CA VAL A 115 -32.45 -0.17 -6.69
C VAL A 115 -33.05 -1.30 -7.53
N ASP A 116 -34.17 -1.90 -7.13
CA ASP A 116 -34.82 -3.01 -7.83
C ASP A 116 -33.82 -4.14 -8.23
N SER A 117 -34.20 -5.05 -9.13
CA SER A 117 -33.26 -5.95 -9.81
C SER A 117 -32.37 -5.24 -10.85
N THR A 118 -32.04 -3.95 -10.66
CA THR A 118 -31.18 -3.20 -11.61
C THR A 118 -29.76 -3.75 -11.61
N LEU A 119 -29.27 -4.16 -10.45
CA LEU A 119 -27.91 -4.73 -10.34
C LEU A 119 -27.82 -6.17 -10.88
N ASP A 120 -28.95 -6.87 -11.01
CA ASP A 120 -29.04 -8.26 -11.48
C ASP A 120 -28.60 -8.46 -12.94
N ARG A 121 -28.46 -7.39 -13.72
CA ARG A 121 -27.93 -7.51 -15.09
C ARG A 121 -26.42 -7.63 -15.17
N PHE A 122 -25.69 -7.26 -14.11
CA PHE A 122 -24.24 -7.22 -14.11
C PHE A 122 -23.67 -8.57 -13.70
N ARG A 123 -22.77 -9.11 -14.52
CA ARG A 123 -22.14 -10.43 -14.30
C ARG A 123 -20.77 -10.33 -13.66
N GLN A 124 -20.11 -9.18 -13.74
CA GLN A 124 -18.82 -8.91 -13.15
C GLN A 124 -18.95 -7.75 -12.18
N VAL A 125 -18.60 -7.99 -10.92
CA VAL A 125 -18.84 -7.03 -9.83
C VAL A 125 -17.59 -6.89 -8.99
N VAL A 126 -17.12 -5.66 -8.81
CA VAL A 126 -16.01 -5.33 -7.93
C VAL A 126 -16.56 -4.53 -6.76
N ILE A 127 -16.39 -5.05 -5.55
CA ILE A 127 -16.95 -4.47 -4.33
C ILE A 127 -15.81 -3.96 -3.47
N PHE A 128 -15.88 -2.67 -3.14
CA PHE A 128 -15.10 -2.01 -2.11
C PHE A 128 -16.03 -1.87 -0.89
N PRO A 129 -15.88 -2.73 0.13
CA PRO A 129 -16.69 -2.64 1.35
C PRO A 129 -16.56 -1.25 1.99
N GLY A 130 -17.63 -0.88 2.68
CA GLY A 130 -17.73 0.35 3.45
C GLY A 130 -18.61 0.08 4.67
N LYS A 131 -19.21 1.12 5.25
CA LYS A 131 -20.05 0.98 6.45
C LYS A 131 -21.46 0.44 6.18
N PHE A 132 -21.66 -0.18 5.02
CA PHE A 132 -22.93 -0.72 4.57
C PHE A 132 -22.95 -2.24 4.65
N GLU A 133 -24.14 -2.81 4.78
CA GLU A 133 -24.31 -4.25 4.94
C GLU A 133 -24.07 -5.01 3.62
N LEU A 134 -23.00 -5.80 3.56
CA LEU A 134 -22.68 -6.68 2.43
C LEU A 134 -23.80 -7.69 2.13
N GLY A 135 -24.55 -8.12 3.15
CA GLY A 135 -25.68 -9.03 3.00
C GLY A 135 -26.84 -8.46 2.16
N TYR A 136 -26.99 -7.13 2.08
CA TYR A 136 -27.94 -6.51 1.16
C TYR A 136 -27.47 -6.70 -0.29
N LEU A 137 -26.20 -6.42 -0.58
CA LEU A 137 -25.61 -6.59 -1.91
C LEU A 137 -25.76 -8.02 -2.44
N ALA A 138 -25.49 -9.00 -1.59
CA ALA A 138 -25.63 -10.41 -1.97
C ALA A 138 -27.03 -10.78 -2.49
N LYS A 139 -28.09 -10.09 -2.03
CA LYS A 139 -29.49 -10.30 -2.42
C LYS A 139 -29.88 -9.62 -3.73
N VAL A 140 -29.31 -8.46 -4.03
CA VAL A 140 -29.69 -7.64 -5.20
C VAL A 140 -28.81 -7.92 -6.42
N LEU A 141 -27.64 -8.54 -6.24
CA LEU A 141 -26.74 -8.96 -7.30
C LEU A 141 -27.15 -10.31 -7.89
N HIS A 142 -26.90 -10.49 -9.18
CA HIS A 142 -27.18 -11.76 -9.87
C HIS A 142 -26.49 -12.94 -9.21
N LEU A 143 -27.21 -14.06 -9.04
CA LEU A 143 -26.71 -15.26 -8.36
C LEU A 143 -25.38 -15.77 -8.95
N ASP A 144 -25.29 -15.84 -10.29
CA ASP A 144 -24.08 -16.22 -11.02
C ASP A 144 -23.08 -15.06 -11.26
N ALA A 145 -23.23 -13.91 -10.59
CA ALA A 145 -22.25 -12.83 -10.71
C ALA A 145 -20.89 -13.28 -10.16
N THR A 146 -19.83 -13.00 -10.94
CA THR A 146 -18.44 -13.14 -10.54
C THR A 146 -18.08 -11.96 -9.66
N VAL A 147 -17.80 -12.22 -8.38
CA VAL A 147 -17.55 -11.18 -7.38
C VAL A 147 -16.07 -11.07 -7.06
N PHE A 148 -15.56 -9.84 -7.11
CA PHE A 148 -14.23 -9.45 -6.64
C PHE A 148 -14.39 -8.52 -5.43
N LEU A 149 -13.63 -8.77 -4.37
CA LEU A 149 -13.73 -8.02 -3.10
C LEU A 149 -12.37 -7.46 -2.71
N ASP A 150 -12.29 -6.17 -2.44
CA ASP A 150 -11.12 -5.53 -1.81
C ASP A 150 -11.38 -5.28 -0.33
N ILE A 151 -10.89 -6.16 0.53
CA ILE A 151 -11.19 -6.13 1.98
C ILE A 151 -10.15 -5.34 2.76
N ALA A 152 -9.60 -4.29 2.15
CA ALA A 152 -8.67 -3.39 2.80
C ALA A 152 -9.34 -2.48 3.86
N TYR A 153 -10.65 -2.24 3.73
CA TYR A 153 -11.40 -1.30 4.57
C TYR A 153 -12.72 -1.90 5.07
N ASP A 154 -13.17 -1.44 6.23
CA ASP A 154 -14.51 -1.68 6.81
C ASP A 154 -15.00 -3.15 6.84
N VAL A 155 -14.07 -4.11 6.88
CA VAL A 155 -14.35 -5.53 7.14
C VAL A 155 -13.61 -5.94 8.41
N GLY A 156 -14.37 -6.35 9.44
CA GLY A 156 -13.81 -6.76 10.73
C GLY A 156 -13.33 -8.21 10.76
N SER A 157 -13.91 -9.08 9.92
CA SER A 157 -13.51 -10.48 9.79
C SER A 157 -13.94 -11.09 8.45
N LEU A 158 -13.29 -12.18 8.04
CA LEU A 158 -13.69 -12.95 6.86
C LEU A 158 -15.12 -13.51 6.95
N ALA A 159 -15.66 -13.68 8.16
CA ALA A 159 -17.03 -14.19 8.36
C ALA A 159 -18.11 -13.24 7.82
N GLU A 160 -17.83 -11.95 7.69
CA GLU A 160 -18.75 -10.97 7.09
C GLU A 160 -18.96 -11.22 5.59
N LEU A 161 -18.02 -11.92 4.96
CA LEU A 161 -18.07 -12.29 3.54
C LEU A 161 -18.89 -13.57 3.29
N ASN A 162 -19.42 -14.21 4.34
CA ASN A 162 -20.17 -15.48 4.23
C ASN A 162 -21.39 -15.39 3.30
N CYS A 163 -21.95 -14.19 3.11
CA CYS A 163 -23.05 -13.95 2.18
C CYS A 163 -22.67 -14.15 0.69
N PHE A 164 -21.37 -14.22 0.38
CA PHE A 164 -20.83 -14.43 -0.97
C PHE A 164 -20.15 -15.80 -1.17
N VAL A 165 -20.30 -16.74 -0.22
CA VAL A 165 -19.65 -18.06 -0.32
C VAL A 165 -19.92 -18.72 -1.67
N GLY A 166 -18.84 -19.17 -2.33
CA GLY A 166 -18.89 -19.81 -3.65
C GLY A 166 -19.08 -18.87 -4.84
N ARG A 167 -19.27 -17.56 -4.62
CA ARG A 167 -19.39 -16.53 -5.67
C ARG A 167 -18.13 -15.68 -5.82
N ILE A 168 -17.23 -15.73 -4.83
CA ILE A 168 -16.00 -14.95 -4.81
C ILE A 168 -15.01 -15.53 -5.82
N HIS A 169 -14.64 -14.73 -6.81
CA HIS A 169 -13.59 -15.08 -7.75
C HIS A 169 -12.24 -14.61 -7.26
N GLY A 170 -12.14 -13.35 -6.83
CA GLY A 170 -10.92 -12.74 -6.31
C GLY A 170 -11.13 -12.06 -4.97
N LEU A 171 -10.24 -12.34 -4.03
CA LEU A 171 -10.14 -11.60 -2.77
C LEU A 171 -8.84 -10.81 -2.75
N PHE A 172 -8.92 -9.50 -2.56
CA PHE A 172 -7.78 -8.60 -2.49
C PHE A 172 -7.67 -8.04 -1.08
N ILE A 173 -6.45 -7.95 -0.55
CA ILE A 173 -6.17 -7.33 0.73
C ILE A 173 -4.80 -6.68 0.70
N SER A 174 -4.64 -5.58 1.45
CA SER A 174 -3.35 -4.89 1.62
C SER A 174 -2.69 -5.31 2.93
N THR A 175 -1.35 -5.39 2.94
CA THR A 175 -0.59 -5.55 4.19
C THR A 175 -0.70 -4.34 5.11
N SER A 176 -1.10 -3.19 4.57
CA SER A 176 -1.38 -1.99 5.35
C SER A 176 -2.79 -1.96 5.96
N SER A 177 -3.66 -2.94 5.69
CA SER A 177 -4.99 -2.97 6.28
C SER A 177 -4.94 -3.40 7.75
N GLY A 178 -5.79 -2.79 8.58
CA GLY A 178 -5.93 -3.21 9.98
C GLY A 178 -6.37 -4.67 10.12
N LEU A 179 -7.22 -5.15 9.20
CA LEU A 179 -7.63 -6.55 9.17
C LEU A 179 -6.44 -7.50 8.97
N PHE A 180 -5.52 -7.17 8.07
CA PHE A 180 -4.30 -7.96 7.87
C PHE A 180 -3.35 -7.88 9.07
N LEU A 181 -3.03 -6.66 9.51
CA LEU A 181 -2.05 -6.43 10.57
C LEU A 181 -2.43 -7.15 11.87
N ASN A 182 -3.73 -7.15 12.21
CA ASN A 182 -4.24 -7.74 13.44
C ASN A 182 -4.33 -9.27 13.43
N ASN A 183 -4.34 -9.91 12.25
CA ASN A 183 -4.65 -11.34 12.14
C ASN A 183 -3.59 -12.18 11.42
N TRP A 184 -2.83 -11.60 10.49
CA TRP A 184 -1.98 -12.34 9.55
C TRP A 184 -0.62 -11.70 9.29
N SER A 185 -0.22 -10.70 10.09
CA SER A 185 1.08 -10.03 9.95
C SER A 185 2.27 -10.95 10.19
N SER A 186 2.10 -11.97 11.04
CA SER A 186 3.14 -12.96 11.37
C SER A 186 3.01 -14.27 10.59
N ASP A 187 1.81 -14.65 10.18
CA ASP A 187 1.53 -15.86 9.41
C ASP A 187 0.28 -15.70 8.53
N ILE A 188 0.45 -15.95 7.23
CA ILE A 188 -0.62 -15.82 6.22
C ILE A 188 -1.48 -17.09 6.08
N THR A 189 -1.12 -18.20 6.74
CA THR A 189 -1.80 -19.49 6.58
C THR A 189 -3.32 -19.37 6.81
N GLY A 190 -3.73 -18.69 7.89
CA GLY A 190 -5.14 -18.47 8.21
C GLY A 190 -5.90 -17.65 7.16
N LEU A 191 -5.24 -16.69 6.49
CA LEU A 191 -5.83 -15.92 5.41
C LEU A 191 -6.07 -16.80 4.17
N ILE A 192 -5.10 -17.65 3.81
CA ILE A 192 -5.21 -18.56 2.67
C ILE A 192 -6.34 -19.58 2.90
N GLU A 193 -6.38 -20.20 4.09
CA GLU A 193 -7.40 -21.18 4.45
C GLU A 193 -8.80 -20.57 4.56
N GLY A 194 -8.90 -19.37 5.16
CA GLY A 194 -10.15 -18.61 5.23
C GLY A 194 -10.66 -18.23 3.84
N SER A 195 -9.78 -17.78 2.95
CA SER A 195 -10.13 -17.46 1.56
C SER A 195 -10.63 -18.69 0.79
N ARG A 196 -9.98 -19.85 0.97
CA ARG A 196 -10.43 -21.13 0.41
C ARG A 196 -11.81 -21.53 0.95
N SER A 197 -12.04 -21.35 2.24
CA SER A 197 -13.32 -21.69 2.90
C SER A 197 -14.48 -20.84 2.39
N LEU A 198 -14.21 -19.60 1.98
CA LEU A 198 -15.19 -18.73 1.31
C LEU A 198 -15.44 -19.13 -0.17
N GLY A 199 -14.69 -20.09 -0.70
CA GLY A 199 -14.77 -20.51 -2.10
C GLY A 199 -14.06 -19.56 -3.06
N ALA A 200 -13.18 -18.68 -2.57
CA ALA A 200 -12.41 -17.78 -3.44
C ALA A 200 -11.52 -18.59 -4.40
N SER A 201 -11.43 -18.17 -5.67
CA SER A 201 -10.53 -18.82 -6.61
C SER A 201 -9.09 -18.33 -6.46
N HIS A 202 -8.91 -17.04 -6.19
CA HIS A 202 -7.61 -16.41 -6.02
C HIS A 202 -7.63 -15.44 -4.84
N LEU A 203 -6.48 -15.36 -4.17
CA LEU A 203 -6.18 -14.36 -3.15
C LEU A 203 -5.03 -13.49 -3.65
N ILE A 204 -5.15 -12.18 -3.48
CA ILE A 204 -4.14 -11.20 -3.86
C ILE A 204 -3.75 -10.44 -2.61
N LEU A 205 -2.49 -10.55 -2.23
CA LEU A 205 -1.91 -9.75 -1.17
C LEU A 205 -1.10 -8.60 -1.80
N LYS A 206 -1.54 -7.36 -1.57
CA LYS A 206 -0.83 -6.14 -1.98
C LYS A 206 0.16 -5.78 -0.87
N GLU A 207 1.46 -5.77 -1.19
CA GLU A 207 2.55 -5.68 -0.20
C GLU A 207 3.37 -4.40 -0.39
N ASN A 208 2.68 -3.27 -0.62
CA ASN A 208 3.28 -1.94 -0.78
C ASN A 208 4.56 -1.94 -1.66
N ARG A 209 5.67 -1.38 -1.18
CA ARG A 209 6.96 -1.33 -1.90
C ARG A 209 7.61 -2.71 -2.12
N GLY A 210 7.05 -3.76 -1.53
CA GLY A 210 7.47 -5.15 -1.73
C GLY A 210 6.81 -5.86 -2.92
N GLY A 211 5.86 -5.21 -3.60
CA GLY A 211 5.14 -5.78 -4.74
C GLY A 211 3.81 -6.41 -4.34
N SER A 212 3.46 -7.53 -4.96
CA SER A 212 2.26 -8.29 -4.61
C SER A 212 2.43 -9.78 -4.79
N ARG A 213 1.59 -10.56 -4.13
CA ARG A 213 1.50 -12.01 -4.28
C ARG A 213 0.12 -12.42 -4.74
N LEU A 214 0.07 -13.18 -5.84
CA LEU A 214 -1.12 -13.85 -6.34
C LEU A 214 -1.07 -15.32 -5.92
N PHE A 215 -2.05 -15.73 -5.12
CA PHE A 215 -2.25 -17.12 -4.70
C PHE A 215 -3.38 -17.73 -5.53
N ASP A 216 -3.05 -18.72 -6.36
CA ASP A 216 -4.02 -19.61 -6.98
C ASP A 216 -4.43 -20.64 -5.91
N LEU A 217 -5.62 -20.45 -5.35
CA LEU A 217 -6.09 -21.22 -4.21
C LEU A 217 -6.46 -22.66 -4.60
N LYS A 218 -6.74 -22.91 -5.88
CA LYS A 218 -7.09 -24.24 -6.41
C LYS A 218 -5.84 -25.07 -6.69
N ASN A 219 -4.85 -24.48 -7.35
CA ASN A 219 -3.63 -25.18 -7.75
C ASN A 219 -2.49 -25.04 -6.75
N SER A 220 -2.69 -24.27 -5.67
CA SER A 220 -1.66 -23.96 -4.65
C SER A 220 -0.39 -23.35 -5.26
N LYS A 221 -0.54 -22.57 -6.33
CA LYS A 221 0.55 -21.83 -6.97
C LYS A 221 0.62 -20.43 -6.40
N VAL A 222 1.82 -19.94 -6.14
CA VAL A 222 2.08 -18.54 -5.75
C VAL A 222 2.89 -17.88 -6.86
N ILE A 223 2.49 -16.67 -7.23
CA ILE A 223 3.21 -15.81 -8.17
C ILE A 223 3.54 -14.50 -7.46
N GLU A 224 4.82 -14.17 -7.39
CA GLU A 224 5.29 -12.88 -6.87
C GLU A 224 5.41 -11.89 -8.03
N LEU A 225 4.82 -10.71 -7.88
CA LEU A 225 4.91 -9.63 -8.84
C LEU A 225 5.72 -8.47 -8.24
N PRO A 226 6.62 -7.85 -9.02
CA PRO A 226 7.47 -6.79 -8.52
C PRO A 226 6.69 -5.48 -8.31
N ALA A 227 7.16 -4.66 -7.37
CA ALA A 227 6.87 -3.24 -7.33
C ALA A 227 7.93 -2.46 -8.13
N SER A 228 7.48 -1.48 -8.92
CA SER A 228 8.37 -0.47 -9.49
C SER A 228 8.57 0.66 -8.49
N LEU A 229 9.79 0.82 -7.98
CA LEU A 229 10.11 1.83 -6.99
C LEU A 229 10.49 3.14 -7.68
N SER A 230 9.80 4.20 -7.30
CA SER A 230 9.99 5.58 -7.78
C SER A 230 9.51 6.54 -6.69
N SER A 231 9.82 7.82 -6.82
CA SER A 231 9.33 8.86 -5.90
C SER A 231 7.81 8.81 -5.85
N THR A 232 7.23 8.59 -4.66
CA THR A 232 5.77 8.49 -4.53
C THR A 232 5.17 9.89 -4.39
N VAL A 233 4.33 10.29 -5.34
CA VAL A 233 3.54 11.53 -5.25
C VAL A 233 2.24 11.30 -4.46
N ASN A 234 1.59 10.14 -4.66
CA ASN A 234 0.34 9.80 -3.99
C ASN A 234 0.07 8.28 -3.98
N SER A 235 0.02 7.66 -2.80
CA SER A 235 -0.38 6.26 -2.63
C SER A 235 -1.88 6.07 -2.34
N VAL A 236 -2.60 7.15 -1.98
CA VAL A 236 -4.03 7.10 -1.68
C VAL A 236 -4.82 6.64 -2.91
N GLY A 237 -5.54 5.52 -2.78
CA GLY A 237 -6.36 4.94 -3.84
C GLY A 237 -5.63 4.06 -4.86
N VAL A 238 -4.31 3.89 -4.72
CA VAL A 238 -3.50 3.06 -5.64
C VAL A 238 -3.99 1.60 -5.62
N GLY A 239 -4.27 1.07 -4.43
CA GLY A 239 -4.79 -0.28 -4.26
C GLY A 239 -6.17 -0.48 -4.89
N ASP A 240 -7.02 0.56 -4.90
CA ASP A 240 -8.37 0.48 -5.48
C ASP A 240 -8.29 0.42 -7.01
N ALA A 241 -7.43 1.27 -7.61
CA ALA A 241 -7.18 1.28 -9.04
C ALA A 241 -6.57 -0.06 -9.52
N TYR A 242 -5.61 -0.60 -8.76
CA TYR A 242 -5.06 -1.93 -8.98
C TYR A 242 -6.17 -2.99 -9.04
N THR A 243 -7.00 -3.07 -7.99
CA THR A 243 -8.02 -4.09 -7.87
C THR A 243 -9.04 -3.98 -8.99
N ALA A 244 -9.50 -2.76 -9.29
CA ALA A 244 -10.53 -2.53 -10.30
C ALA A 244 -10.05 -2.98 -11.68
N VAL A 245 -8.86 -2.56 -12.09
CA VAL A 245 -8.29 -2.88 -13.41
C VAL A 245 -7.99 -4.37 -13.54
N ALA A 246 -7.34 -4.96 -12.52
CA ALA A 246 -7.08 -6.38 -12.54
C ALA A 246 -8.39 -7.18 -12.63
N SER A 247 -9.35 -6.88 -11.76
CA SER A 247 -10.64 -7.58 -11.74
C SER A 247 -11.39 -7.46 -13.06
N ALA A 248 -11.37 -6.28 -13.69
CA ALA A 248 -12.00 -6.04 -14.99
C ALA A 248 -11.38 -6.87 -16.12
N LEU A 249 -10.06 -7.07 -16.11
CA LEU A 249 -9.33 -7.74 -17.17
C LEU A 249 -9.22 -9.26 -17.02
N VAL A 250 -9.43 -9.81 -15.81
CA VAL A 250 -9.36 -11.26 -15.54
C VAL A 250 -10.13 -12.11 -16.55
N PRO A 251 -11.39 -11.79 -16.94
CA PRO A 251 -12.14 -12.63 -17.89
C PRO A 251 -11.52 -12.71 -19.30
N THR A 252 -10.74 -11.70 -19.70
CA THR A 252 -10.19 -11.59 -21.06
C THR A 252 -8.72 -12.00 -21.13
N LEU A 253 -7.92 -11.66 -20.12
CA LEU A 253 -6.47 -11.90 -20.09
C LEU A 253 -6.06 -13.04 -19.15
N GLY A 254 -6.97 -13.50 -18.28
CA GLY A 254 -6.63 -14.40 -17.19
C GLY A 254 -5.90 -13.71 -16.04
N TRP A 255 -5.69 -14.45 -14.95
CA TRP A 255 -5.22 -13.88 -13.69
C TRP A 255 -3.81 -13.28 -13.72
N HIS A 256 -2.87 -13.94 -14.40
CA HIS A 256 -1.48 -13.49 -14.39
C HIS A 256 -1.34 -12.14 -15.07
N GLU A 257 -1.74 -12.03 -16.34
CA GLU A 257 -1.61 -10.79 -17.10
C GLU A 257 -2.52 -9.69 -16.52
N ALA A 258 -3.74 -10.00 -16.08
CA ALA A 258 -4.61 -9.00 -15.47
C ALA A 258 -4.00 -8.37 -14.20
N ILE A 259 -3.30 -9.16 -13.39
CA ILE A 259 -2.61 -8.66 -12.20
C ILE A 259 -1.39 -7.83 -12.58
N VAL A 260 -0.65 -8.20 -13.63
CA VAL A 260 0.42 -7.37 -14.20
C VAL A 260 -0.12 -6.01 -14.65
N ARG A 261 -1.29 -5.96 -15.32
CA ARG A 261 -1.96 -4.69 -15.66
C ARG A 261 -2.36 -3.90 -14.42
N GLY A 262 -2.82 -4.57 -13.36
CA GLY A 262 -3.07 -3.94 -12.06
C GLY A 262 -1.83 -3.28 -11.46
N VAL A 263 -0.68 -3.95 -11.48
CA VAL A 263 0.62 -3.41 -11.02
C VAL A 263 1.05 -2.21 -11.87
N GLN A 264 0.89 -2.28 -13.19
CA GLN A 264 1.20 -1.20 -14.12
C GLN A 264 0.38 0.06 -13.83
N VAL A 265 -0.94 -0.09 -13.61
CA VAL A 265 -1.81 1.02 -13.22
C VAL A 265 -1.44 1.56 -11.86
N ALA A 266 -1.19 0.69 -10.87
CA ALA A 266 -0.75 1.11 -9.55
C ALA A 266 0.52 1.97 -9.61
N THR A 267 1.50 1.54 -10.42
CA THR A 267 2.76 2.27 -10.65
C THR A 267 2.50 3.65 -11.26
N ALA A 268 1.67 3.75 -12.30
CA ALA A 268 1.33 5.07 -12.86
C ALA A 268 0.59 5.96 -11.84
N TYR A 269 -0.30 5.36 -11.04
CA TYR A 269 -1.12 6.07 -10.06
C TYR A 269 -0.29 6.63 -8.90
N THR A 270 0.84 6.00 -8.53
CA THR A 270 1.72 6.57 -7.49
C THR A 270 2.40 7.88 -7.93
N GLN A 271 2.53 8.12 -9.23
CA GLN A 271 3.32 9.22 -9.81
C GLN A 271 2.53 10.50 -10.06
N THR A 272 1.21 10.46 -10.00
CA THR A 272 0.40 11.64 -10.31
C THR A 272 -0.91 11.67 -9.53
N THR A 273 -1.51 12.85 -9.51
CA THR A 273 -2.83 13.08 -8.93
C THR A 273 -3.80 13.65 -9.95
N PHE A 274 -3.31 13.91 -11.17
CA PHE A 274 -4.06 14.43 -12.30
C PHE A 274 -4.54 13.27 -13.18
N PRO A 275 -5.86 13.17 -13.46
CA PRO A 275 -6.39 12.09 -14.28
C PRO A 275 -5.73 11.98 -15.67
N ASP A 276 -5.53 13.10 -16.36
CA ASP A 276 -4.99 13.07 -17.73
C ASP A 276 -3.55 12.51 -17.78
N ASP A 277 -2.71 12.90 -16.82
CA ASP A 277 -1.36 12.34 -16.66
C ASP A 277 -1.43 10.84 -16.35
N LEU A 278 -2.34 10.44 -15.45
CA LEU A 278 -2.56 9.03 -15.12
C LEU A 278 -2.92 8.23 -16.38
N LYS A 279 -3.84 8.73 -17.21
CA LYS A 279 -4.25 8.07 -18.44
C LYS A 279 -3.10 7.94 -19.43
N LEU A 280 -2.32 9.00 -19.60
CA LEU A 280 -1.14 8.99 -20.46
C LEU A 280 -0.12 7.94 -19.99
N ASP A 281 0.15 7.88 -18.69
CA ASP A 281 1.14 6.97 -18.13
C ASP A 281 0.65 5.52 -18.12
N VAL A 282 -0.63 5.26 -17.82
CA VAL A 282 -1.23 3.92 -17.97
C VAL A 282 -1.14 3.44 -19.42
N THR A 283 -1.44 4.31 -20.39
CA THR A 283 -1.30 3.99 -21.82
C THR A 283 0.15 3.59 -22.16
N ARG A 284 1.14 4.29 -21.62
CA ARG A 284 2.56 3.98 -21.81
C ARG A 284 2.94 2.64 -21.17
N GLN A 285 2.49 2.40 -19.94
CA GLN A 285 2.75 1.15 -19.23
C GLN A 285 2.15 -0.05 -19.97
N PHE A 286 0.95 0.09 -20.54
CA PHE A 286 0.27 -1.00 -21.25
C PHE A 286 0.92 -1.37 -22.58
N ASN A 287 1.77 -0.50 -23.15
CA ASN A 287 2.59 -0.85 -24.32
C ASN A 287 3.70 -1.85 -24.00
N LEU A 288 4.01 -2.08 -22.72
CA LEU A 288 4.90 -3.15 -22.29
C LEU A 288 4.10 -4.45 -22.22
N ASP A 289 4.57 -5.47 -22.92
CA ASP A 289 4.05 -6.84 -22.75
C ASP A 289 4.48 -7.42 -21.39
N ASP A 290 3.76 -8.46 -20.97
CA ASP A 290 3.96 -9.14 -19.69
C ASP A 290 5.42 -9.61 -19.50
N ALA A 291 5.98 -10.29 -20.51
CA ALA A 291 7.35 -10.79 -20.46
C ALA A 291 8.39 -9.67 -20.28
N THR A 292 8.22 -8.56 -21.03
CA THR A 292 9.09 -7.40 -20.94
C THR A 292 8.98 -6.75 -19.58
N PHE A 293 7.75 -6.52 -19.08
CA PHE A 293 7.53 -5.95 -17.76
C PHE A 293 8.19 -6.79 -16.65
N MET A 294 8.00 -8.10 -16.68
CA MET A 294 8.58 -9.01 -15.69
C MET A 294 10.11 -9.07 -15.74
N ASN A 295 10.71 -8.86 -16.92
CA ASN A 295 12.15 -8.82 -17.14
C ASN A 295 12.81 -7.48 -16.80
N LEU A 296 12.06 -6.37 -16.76
CA LEU A 296 12.56 -5.08 -16.24
C LEU A 296 12.92 -5.17 -14.75
N GLY A 297 12.43 -6.20 -14.06
CA GLY A 297 12.72 -6.45 -12.65
C GLY A 297 11.86 -5.58 -11.74
N GLY A 298 12.47 -5.09 -10.67
CA GLY A 298 11.79 -4.35 -9.60
C GLY A 298 11.88 -5.07 -8.26
N CYS A 299 11.26 -4.49 -7.25
CA CYS A 299 11.34 -5.00 -5.88
C CYS A 299 10.37 -6.15 -5.65
N ARG A 300 10.87 -7.32 -5.24
CA ARG A 300 10.08 -8.47 -4.81
C ARG A 300 10.49 -8.82 -3.39
N LEU A 301 9.81 -8.21 -2.42
CA LEU A 301 10.11 -8.38 -1.01
C LEU A 301 8.83 -8.62 -0.19
N PRO A 302 8.39 -9.89 -0.14
CA PRO A 302 7.20 -10.29 0.61
C PRO A 302 7.26 -9.84 2.06
N TRP A 303 6.12 -9.42 2.61
CA TRP A 303 5.97 -8.91 3.98
C TRP A 303 6.62 -9.79 5.04
N HIS A 304 6.45 -11.11 4.92
CA HIS A 304 6.89 -12.09 5.91
C HIS A 304 8.38 -12.42 5.79
N GLU A 305 9.04 -12.03 4.70
CA GLU A 305 10.48 -12.22 4.50
C GLU A 305 11.28 -11.04 5.08
N ARG A 306 10.70 -9.85 5.16
CA ARG A 306 11.36 -8.61 5.62
C ARG A 306 12.01 -8.73 7.01
N PRO A 307 11.40 -9.37 8.04
CA PRO A 307 12.02 -9.49 9.36
C PRO A 307 13.28 -10.37 9.41
N LYS A 308 13.54 -11.17 8.35
CA LYS A 308 14.73 -12.02 8.28
C LYS A 308 16.01 -11.21 8.09
N TYR A 309 15.89 -9.99 7.56
CA TYR A 309 17.00 -9.07 7.34
C TYR A 309 17.10 -8.09 8.50
N LYS A 310 18.25 -8.09 9.17
CA LYS A 310 18.55 -7.21 10.31
C LYS A 310 19.09 -5.88 9.79
N ILE A 311 18.45 -4.79 10.19
CA ILE A 311 18.87 -3.42 9.84
C ILE A 311 19.49 -2.76 11.07
N TYR A 312 20.76 -2.40 11.01
CA TYR A 312 21.41 -1.61 12.05
C TYR A 312 20.98 -0.15 11.94
N MET A 313 20.39 0.42 13.00
CA MET A 313 19.98 1.82 13.03
C MET A 313 21.06 2.69 13.67
N ALA A 314 21.74 3.50 12.86
CA ALA A 314 22.79 4.41 13.29
C ALA A 314 22.25 5.84 13.41
N GLY A 315 22.53 6.51 14.53
CA GLY A 315 22.03 7.85 14.82
C GLY A 315 22.06 8.15 16.31
N PRO A 316 21.79 9.41 16.73
CA PRO A 316 21.90 9.82 18.13
C PRO A 316 20.72 9.32 18.99
N ASP A 317 20.56 8.00 19.16
CA ASP A 317 19.42 7.33 19.79
C ASP A 317 19.32 7.44 21.34
N PHE A 318 19.78 8.57 21.86
CA PHE A 318 19.82 8.87 23.28
C PHE A 318 18.45 9.36 23.78
N THR A 319 18.09 8.99 25.02
CA THR A 319 16.80 9.39 25.62
C THR A 319 16.66 10.89 25.87
N TYR A 320 17.79 11.59 26.02
CA TYR A 320 17.82 13.04 26.30
C TYR A 320 17.96 13.91 25.05
N ILE A 321 18.04 13.32 23.85
CA ILE A 321 18.14 14.05 22.58
C ILE A 321 16.78 14.02 21.87
N ASN A 322 16.32 15.19 21.43
CA ASN A 322 15.16 15.31 20.55
C ASN A 322 15.57 15.01 19.11
N LYS A 323 14.99 13.96 18.52
CA LYS A 323 15.42 13.39 17.24
C LYS A 323 14.23 12.93 16.37
N PRO A 324 13.27 13.82 16.07
CA PRO A 324 12.03 13.44 15.39
C PRO A 324 12.28 12.76 14.03
N GLU A 325 13.37 13.10 13.34
CA GLU A 325 13.72 12.47 12.06
C GLU A 325 14.24 11.04 12.21
N PHE A 326 14.99 10.76 13.27
CA PHE A 326 15.42 9.40 13.62
C PHE A 326 14.21 8.55 14.02
N ASP A 327 13.34 9.09 14.88
CA ASP A 327 12.14 8.39 15.34
C ASP A 327 11.19 8.12 14.16
N SER A 328 11.02 9.07 13.24
CA SER A 328 10.22 8.89 12.02
C SER A 328 10.78 7.82 11.08
N ALA A 329 12.11 7.76 10.91
CA ALA A 329 12.74 6.72 10.10
C ALA A 329 12.58 5.32 10.75
N LEU A 330 12.71 5.24 12.07
CA LEU A 330 12.47 4.02 12.83
C LEU A 330 11.00 3.55 12.69
N ASP A 331 10.04 4.45 12.88
CA ASP A 331 8.61 4.15 12.74
C ASP A 331 8.28 3.68 11.32
N SER A 332 8.89 4.27 10.30
CA SER A 332 8.75 3.88 8.90
C SER A 332 9.25 2.46 8.63
N LEU A 333 10.46 2.12 9.10
CA LEU A 333 11.03 0.79 8.94
C LEU A 333 10.19 -0.27 9.68
N ASN A 334 9.73 0.03 10.89
CA ASN A 334 8.85 -0.86 11.66
C ASN A 334 7.49 -1.05 10.99
N TYR A 335 6.89 0.04 10.48
CA TYR A 335 5.64 0.00 9.72
C TYR A 335 5.73 -0.95 8.51
N HIS A 336 6.89 -0.99 7.86
CA HIS A 336 7.14 -1.88 6.74
C HIS A 336 7.56 -3.31 7.13
N ASN A 337 7.51 -3.67 8.41
CA ASN A 337 7.86 -5.00 8.95
C ASN A 337 9.33 -5.37 8.83
N PHE A 338 10.23 -4.39 8.89
CA PHE A 338 11.68 -4.67 8.97
C PHE A 338 12.12 -4.93 10.41
N ASN A 339 13.16 -5.73 10.57
CA ASN A 339 13.79 -6.00 11.86
C ASN A 339 14.90 -4.97 12.13
N VAL A 340 14.56 -3.91 12.85
CA VAL A 340 15.48 -2.82 13.16
C VAL A 340 16.19 -3.06 14.49
N ARG A 341 17.51 -3.03 14.47
CA ARG A 341 18.40 -3.20 15.62
C ARG A 341 18.89 -1.85 16.11
N ARG A 342 18.75 -1.59 17.42
CA ARG A 342 19.04 -0.27 18.03
C ARG A 342 20.16 -0.40 19.06
N PRO A 343 21.41 -0.07 18.72
CA PRO A 343 22.58 -0.31 19.58
C PRO A 343 22.42 0.28 20.98
N VAL A 344 22.04 1.56 21.09
CA VAL A 344 21.84 2.25 22.37
C VAL A 344 20.76 1.60 23.24
N LYS A 345 19.71 1.02 22.64
CA LYS A 345 18.64 0.35 23.39
C LYS A 345 18.96 -1.08 23.76
N GLU A 346 19.70 -1.80 22.91
CA GLU A 346 20.03 -3.21 23.10
C GLU A 346 21.25 -3.40 24.01
N ASN A 347 22.29 -2.59 23.81
CA ASN A 347 23.57 -2.70 24.52
C ASN A 347 23.70 -1.70 25.69
N GLY A 348 22.76 -0.74 25.77
CA GLY A 348 22.61 0.18 26.89
C GLY A 348 23.12 1.60 26.62
N GLU A 349 22.45 2.57 27.23
CA GLU A 349 22.81 3.99 27.13
C GLU A 349 23.88 4.34 28.16
N LEU A 350 25.09 4.67 27.69
CA LEU A 350 26.21 5.05 28.57
C LEU A 350 26.04 6.45 29.17
N LYS A 351 26.51 6.60 30.41
CA LYS A 351 26.66 7.92 31.06
C LYS A 351 27.88 8.63 30.50
N ARG A 352 27.87 9.97 30.54
CA ARG A 352 28.96 10.82 29.99
C ARG A 352 30.33 10.58 30.64
N ASP A 353 30.36 10.05 31.85
CA ASP A 353 31.54 9.73 32.65
C ASP A 353 31.75 8.21 32.83
N ALA A 354 31.23 7.40 31.91
CA ALA A 354 31.39 5.95 31.93
C ALA A 354 32.86 5.52 32.03
N ALA A 355 33.11 4.45 32.79
CA ALA A 355 34.46 3.92 32.95
C ALA A 355 34.98 3.32 31.63
N LEU A 356 36.30 3.32 31.42
CA LEU A 356 36.91 2.77 30.20
C LEU A 356 36.49 1.31 29.92
N SER A 357 36.31 0.51 30.97
CA SER A 357 35.83 -0.87 30.84
C SER A 357 34.40 -0.96 30.28
N GLU A 358 33.53 -0.01 30.65
CA GLU A 358 32.15 0.04 30.15
C GLU A 358 32.13 0.51 28.69
N LEU A 359 32.93 1.53 28.36
CA LEU A 359 33.12 1.99 26.97
C LEU A 359 33.57 0.86 26.05
N LEU A 360 34.59 0.10 26.44
CA LEU A 360 35.11 -1.02 25.65
C LEU A 360 34.09 -2.15 25.51
N SER A 361 33.31 -2.41 26.56
CA SER A 361 32.26 -3.43 26.54
C SER A 361 31.15 -3.05 25.55
N VAL A 362 30.62 -1.83 25.63
CA VAL A 362 29.55 -1.37 24.73
C VAL A 362 30.06 -1.27 23.30
N TYR A 363 31.26 -0.73 23.07
CA TYR A 363 31.89 -0.74 21.75
C TYR A 363 31.95 -2.15 21.15
N SER A 364 32.39 -3.13 21.93
CA SER A 364 32.49 -4.51 21.46
C SER A 364 31.12 -5.09 21.10
N SER A 365 30.10 -4.80 21.91
CA SER A 365 28.72 -5.23 21.65
C SER A 365 28.12 -4.55 20.43
N ASP A 366 28.30 -3.23 20.27
CA ASP A 366 27.79 -2.47 19.13
C ASP A 366 28.46 -2.90 17.82
N TYR A 367 29.78 -3.14 17.87
CA TYR A 367 30.53 -3.67 16.74
C TYR A 367 30.02 -5.06 16.33
N GLN A 368 29.80 -5.97 17.29
CA GLN A 368 29.25 -7.30 16.98
C GLN A 368 27.82 -7.21 16.45
N LEU A 369 27.00 -6.32 17.02
CA LEU A 369 25.65 -6.07 16.53
C LEU A 369 25.66 -5.58 15.08
N LEU A 370 26.58 -4.67 14.73
CA LEU A 370 26.76 -4.20 13.36
C LEU A 370 27.15 -5.35 12.42
N VAL A 371 28.11 -6.20 12.82
CA VAL A 371 28.55 -7.37 12.03
C VAL A 371 27.42 -8.37 11.78
N GLU A 372 26.45 -8.49 12.70
CA GLU A 372 25.29 -9.35 12.53
C GLU A 372 24.20 -8.79 11.60
N CYS A 373 24.28 -7.53 11.20
CA CYS A 373 23.26 -6.87 10.39
C CYS A 373 23.57 -6.96 8.90
N ASP A 374 22.50 -7.01 8.09
CA ASP A 374 22.59 -7.12 6.63
C ASP A 374 22.70 -5.74 5.96
N LEU A 375 22.22 -4.70 6.63
CA LEU A 375 22.18 -3.33 6.13
C LEU A 375 22.31 -2.34 7.30
N LEU A 376 22.93 -1.18 7.07
CA LEU A 376 22.93 -0.06 8.01
C LEU A 376 22.07 1.09 7.47
N PHE A 377 21.14 1.58 8.28
CA PHE A 377 20.36 2.78 8.03
C PHE A 377 20.84 3.90 8.96
N ALA A 378 21.41 4.96 8.39
CA ALA A 378 22.01 6.07 9.12
C ALA A 378 21.14 7.32 9.09
N VAL A 379 20.98 7.96 10.25
CA VAL A 379 20.40 9.30 10.40
C VAL A 379 21.40 10.19 11.16
N PRO A 380 22.44 10.71 10.48
CA PRO A 380 23.58 11.40 11.10
C PRO A 380 23.25 12.84 11.55
N LEU A 381 22.25 13.02 12.42
CA LEU A 381 21.88 14.33 12.94
C LEU A 381 23.02 14.97 13.74
N GLU A 382 23.15 16.29 13.63
CA GLU A 382 24.13 17.13 14.33
C GLU A 382 25.60 16.73 14.09
N ARG A 383 25.85 15.98 13.01
CA ARG A 383 27.15 15.36 12.71
C ARG A 383 27.68 14.51 13.87
N ASP A 384 26.78 13.74 14.49
CA ASP A 384 27.14 12.83 15.57
C ASP A 384 28.35 11.95 15.18
N PRO A 385 29.50 12.08 15.88
CA PRO A 385 30.71 11.39 15.49
C PRO A 385 30.59 9.87 15.64
N GLY A 386 29.75 9.38 16.56
CA GLY A 386 29.48 7.93 16.70
C GLY A 386 28.87 7.36 15.43
N THR A 387 27.80 8.01 14.96
CA THR A 387 27.09 7.65 13.72
C THR A 387 28.03 7.64 12.50
N LEU A 388 28.91 8.64 12.38
CA LEU A 388 29.87 8.70 11.26
C LEU A 388 30.92 7.58 11.32
N VAL A 389 31.34 7.17 12.52
CA VAL A 389 32.23 6.02 12.71
C VAL A 389 31.53 4.72 12.33
N GLU A 390 30.29 4.52 12.76
CA GLU A 390 29.48 3.35 12.41
C GLU A 390 29.28 3.23 10.89
N VAL A 391 28.95 4.35 10.22
CA VAL A 391 28.86 4.41 8.75
C VAL A 391 30.19 4.01 8.09
N GLY A 392 31.30 4.58 8.55
CA GLY A 392 32.62 4.25 8.01
C GLY A 392 33.01 2.78 8.20
N LEU A 393 32.68 2.21 9.36
CA LEU A 393 32.90 0.80 9.66
C LEU A 393 32.05 -0.11 8.77
N ALA A 394 30.76 0.18 8.62
CA ALA A 394 29.86 -0.59 7.76
C ALA A 394 30.35 -0.60 6.30
N ILE A 395 30.73 0.56 5.76
CA ILE A 395 31.31 0.67 4.41
C ILE A 395 32.58 -0.19 4.29
N ALA A 396 33.48 -0.12 5.27
CA ALA A 396 34.72 -0.90 5.26
C ALA A 396 34.49 -2.42 5.34
N MET A 397 33.39 -2.85 5.97
CA MET A 397 32.98 -4.25 6.06
C MET A 397 32.21 -4.74 4.81
N GLY A 398 31.82 -3.84 3.90
CA GLY A 398 30.97 -4.16 2.76
C GLY A 398 29.48 -4.29 3.14
N ILE A 399 29.07 -3.82 4.31
CA ILE A 399 27.65 -3.72 4.69
C ILE A 399 27.07 -2.50 3.96
N PRO A 400 26.01 -2.66 3.16
CA PRO A 400 25.41 -1.53 2.45
C PRO A 400 24.84 -0.51 3.43
N VAL A 401 25.13 0.75 3.17
CA VAL A 401 24.68 1.88 3.98
C VAL A 401 23.63 2.69 3.23
N ILE A 402 22.48 2.93 3.85
CA ILE A 402 21.51 3.93 3.44
C ILE A 402 21.62 5.12 4.37
N THR A 403 21.81 6.32 3.83
CA THR A 403 21.93 7.55 4.64
C THR A 403 20.76 8.48 4.38
N PHE A 404 19.99 8.74 5.44
CA PHE A 404 18.95 9.76 5.49
C PHE A 404 19.51 11.02 6.16
N ASP A 405 19.81 12.07 5.38
CA ASP A 405 20.37 13.34 5.85
C ASP A 405 19.35 14.50 5.70
N PRO A 406 18.25 14.49 6.47
CA PRO A 406 17.12 15.42 6.30
C PRO A 406 17.47 16.89 6.56
N ARG A 407 18.62 17.15 7.20
CA ARG A 407 19.09 18.51 7.53
C ARG A 407 20.25 18.96 6.63
N HIS A 408 20.67 18.13 5.67
CA HIS A 408 21.84 18.36 4.81
C HIS A 408 23.12 18.71 5.57
N GLU A 409 23.31 18.13 6.75
CA GLU A 409 24.44 18.45 7.62
C GLU A 409 25.69 17.67 7.21
N ASN A 410 25.53 16.59 6.43
CA ASN A 410 26.54 15.55 6.19
C ASN A 410 26.98 15.47 4.73
N GLN A 411 27.30 16.63 4.15
CA GLN A 411 27.96 16.75 2.83
C GLN A 411 29.44 16.33 2.90
N ASN A 412 29.68 15.05 3.16
CA ASN A 412 31.01 14.45 3.27
C ASN A 412 31.21 13.43 2.15
N THR A 413 32.37 13.47 1.48
CA THR A 413 32.69 12.58 0.35
C THR A 413 32.60 11.09 0.71
N MET A 414 32.99 10.71 1.92
CA MET A 414 32.98 9.31 2.37
C MET A 414 31.58 8.82 2.70
N VAL A 415 30.71 9.71 3.20
CA VAL A 415 29.31 9.38 3.48
C VAL A 415 28.55 9.29 2.16
N ILE A 416 28.59 10.35 1.35
CA ILE A 416 27.85 10.39 0.07
C ILE A 416 28.36 9.31 -0.90
N GLY A 417 29.68 9.19 -1.06
CA GLY A 417 30.27 8.25 -2.01
C GLY A 417 30.36 6.81 -1.52
N GLY A 418 30.26 6.58 -0.22
CA GLY A 418 30.30 5.24 0.38
C GLY A 418 28.93 4.62 0.60
N SER A 419 27.88 5.43 0.76
CA SER A 419 26.51 4.94 0.91
C SER A 419 25.96 4.37 -0.39
N ALA A 420 25.23 3.27 -0.29
CA ALA A 420 24.47 2.68 -1.40
C ALA A 420 23.31 3.61 -1.83
N ALA A 421 22.78 4.41 -0.92
CA ALA A 421 21.94 5.57 -1.23
C ALA A 421 22.13 6.67 -0.18
N TYR A 422 22.05 7.91 -0.63
CA TYR A 422 22.09 9.11 0.20
C TYR A 422 20.98 10.05 -0.25
N SER A 423 20.10 10.47 0.66
CA SER A 423 19.00 11.39 0.37
C SER A 423 18.54 12.13 1.62
N ASP A 424 17.95 13.31 1.42
CA ASP A 424 17.19 14.07 2.43
C ASP A 424 15.70 13.66 2.45
N SER A 425 15.28 12.79 1.53
CA SER A 425 13.94 12.23 1.44
C SER A 425 13.85 10.86 2.08
N LEU A 426 12.98 10.73 3.08
CA LEU A 426 12.72 9.44 3.72
C LEU A 426 12.13 8.42 2.72
N ASP A 427 11.27 8.85 1.81
CA ASP A 427 10.68 7.97 0.77
C ASP A 427 11.76 7.32 -0.09
N GLU A 428 12.75 8.11 -0.54
CA GLU A 428 13.87 7.59 -1.33
C GLU A 428 14.74 6.63 -0.52
N CYS A 429 15.01 6.95 0.74
CA CYS A 429 15.79 6.08 1.62
C CYS A 429 15.08 4.74 1.86
N ILE A 430 13.76 4.74 2.07
CA ILE A 430 12.97 3.51 2.24
C ILE A 430 12.93 2.71 0.94
N ASN A 431 12.73 3.36 -0.22
CA ASN A 431 12.84 2.69 -1.52
C ASN A 431 14.23 2.03 -1.70
N ALA A 432 15.29 2.67 -1.23
CA ALA A 432 16.63 2.10 -1.27
C ALA A 432 16.78 0.87 -0.35
N VAL A 433 16.21 0.89 0.86
CA VAL A 433 16.16 -0.30 1.74
C VAL A 433 15.47 -1.47 1.05
N PHE A 434 14.28 -1.25 0.49
CA PHE A 434 13.56 -2.29 -0.26
C PHE A 434 14.37 -2.83 -1.43
N SER A 435 15.03 -1.94 -2.19
CA SER A 435 15.85 -2.32 -3.34
C SER A 435 17.05 -3.17 -2.93
N GLN A 436 17.80 -2.75 -1.90
CA GLN A 436 18.99 -3.46 -1.43
C GLN A 436 18.63 -4.85 -0.90
N ILE A 437 17.62 -4.94 -0.03
CA ILE A 437 17.21 -6.22 0.54
C ILE A 437 16.60 -7.16 -0.52
N SER A 438 15.82 -6.61 -1.47
CA SER A 438 15.32 -7.40 -2.60
C SER A 438 16.45 -7.98 -3.45
N ASN A 439 17.54 -7.25 -3.64
CA ASN A 439 18.72 -7.75 -4.37
C ASN A 439 19.44 -8.86 -3.59
N MET A 440 19.67 -8.66 -2.28
CA MET A 440 20.26 -9.70 -1.41
C MET A 440 19.44 -10.99 -1.43
N ARG A 441 18.10 -10.87 -1.42
CA ARG A 441 17.18 -12.00 -1.55
C ARG A 441 17.37 -12.72 -2.89
N ALA A 442 17.48 -11.98 -3.98
CA ALA A 442 17.67 -12.56 -5.31
C ALA A 442 19.02 -13.27 -5.48
N GLU A 443 20.06 -12.84 -4.76
CA GLU A 443 21.38 -13.49 -4.78
C GLU A 443 21.43 -14.78 -3.94
N THR A 444 20.51 -14.94 -2.99
CA THR A 444 20.45 -16.08 -2.06
C THR A 444 19.40 -17.12 -2.44
N SER A 445 18.52 -16.81 -3.40
CA SER A 445 17.47 -17.69 -3.95
C SER A 445 17.95 -18.44 -5.17
#